data_AF-A0A932SR56-F1
#
_entry.id   AF-A0A932SR56-F1
#
_cell.length_a   1.000
_cell.length_b   1.000
_cell.length_c   1.000
_cell.angle_alpha   90.00
_cell.angle_beta   90.00
_cell.angle_gamma   90.00
#
_symmetry.space_group_name_H-M   'P 1'
#
loop_
_entity.id
_entity.type
_entity.pdbx_description
1 polymer ?
#
loop_
_entity_poly.entity_id
_entity_poly.type
_entity_poly.pdbx_seq_one_letter_code
_entity_poly.pdbx_strand_id
1 'polypeptide(L)'
;MDALVLAALAFARLASPEAGLVRRWLDGWGGAGLVVAGLTRQGFGVTVTRYDDLGWRATFYAAGRPHRARWAVASAFAATGPTAVRDAAWGVARTLLR
;
A
#
# COMPACT_ATOMS: atom_id res chain seq x y z
N MET A 1 1.65 -11.81 -4.94
CA MET A 1 1.42 -11.16 -3.63
C MET A 1 1.79 -12.10 -2.52
N ASP A 2 2.74 -11.72 -1.68
CA ASP A 2 3.06 -12.39 -0.43
C ASP A 2 1.76 -12.54 0.37
N ALA A 3 1.41 -13.78 0.71
CA ALA A 3 0.13 -14.12 1.33
C ALA A 3 -0.06 -13.39 2.66
N LEU A 4 1.03 -13.10 3.37
CA LEU A 4 0.99 -12.36 4.64
C LEU A 4 0.58 -10.90 4.42
N VAL A 5 1.14 -10.25 3.41
CA VAL A 5 0.81 -8.85 3.06
C VAL A 5 -0.65 -8.77 2.61
N LEU A 6 -1.09 -9.72 1.78
CA LEU A 6 -2.48 -9.80 1.36
C LEU A 6 -3.42 -9.98 2.56
N ALA A 7 -3.12 -10.94 3.44
CA ALA A 7 -3.94 -11.23 4.61
C ALA A 7 -4.03 -10.02 5.55
N ALA A 8 -2.91 -9.36 5.85
CA ALA A 8 -2.89 -8.17 6.69
C ALA A 8 -3.71 -7.02 6.09
N LEU A 9 -3.56 -6.76 4.78
CA LEU A 9 -4.31 -5.72 4.08
C LEU A 9 -5.82 -6.03 4.02
N ALA A 10 -6.20 -7.29 3.76
CA ALA A 10 -7.59 -7.72 3.74
C ALA A 10 -8.22 -7.65 5.14
N PHE A 11 -7.50 -8.12 6.16
CA PHE A 11 -7.96 -8.09 7.55
C PHE A 11 -8.19 -6.66 8.04
N ALA A 12 -7.34 -5.71 7.65
CA ALA A 12 -7.50 -4.28 7.97
C ALA A 12 -8.78 -3.63 7.39
N ARG A 13 -9.51 -4.32 6.50
CA ARG A 13 -10.80 -3.87 5.94
C ARG A 13 -12.01 -4.42 6.69
N LEU A 14 -11.83 -5.34 7.61
CA LEU A 14 -12.93 -5.85 8.43
C LEU A 14 -13.39 -4.79 9.45
N ALA A 15 -14.68 -4.80 9.76
CA ALA A 15 -15.29 -3.95 10.77
C ALA A 15 -15.26 -4.63 12.15
N SER A 16 -14.06 -4.95 12.64
CA SER A 16 -13.87 -5.53 13.98
C SER A 16 -12.83 -4.77 14.81
N PRO A 17 -12.87 -4.86 16.15
CA PRO A 17 -11.86 -4.26 17.03
C PRO A 17 -10.43 -4.75 16.73
N GLU A 18 -10.27 -6.03 16.45
CA GLU A 18 -8.99 -6.68 16.13
C GLU A 18 -8.44 -6.16 14.79
N ALA A 19 -9.30 -6.02 13.78
CA ALA A 19 -8.95 -5.37 12.52
C ALA A 19 -8.52 -3.92 12.72
N GLY A 20 -9.09 -3.23 13.71
CA GLY A 20 -8.66 -1.91 14.15
C GLY A 20 -7.21 -1.86 14.64
N LEU A 21 -6.72 -2.91 15.32
CA LEU A 21 -5.33 -3.00 15.76
C LEU A 21 -4.37 -3.15 14.58
N VAL A 22 -4.69 -4.05 13.65
CA VAL A 22 -3.88 -4.25 12.43
C VAL A 22 -3.88 -3.00 11.56
N ARG A 23 -5.04 -2.35 11.39
CA ARG A 23 -5.13 -1.09 10.66
C ARG A 23 -4.27 0.00 11.30
N ARG A 24 -4.35 0.19 12.62
CA ARG A 24 -3.48 1.14 13.34
C ARG A 24 -1.99 0.85 13.15
N TRP A 25 -1.60 -0.41 13.19
CA TRP A 25 -0.22 -0.81 12.95
C TRP A 25 0.24 -0.52 11.51
N LEU A 26 -0.61 -0.81 10.52
CA LEU A 26 -0.34 -0.50 9.11
C LEU A 26 -0.34 1.02 8.82
N ASP A 27 -1.11 1.80 9.58
CA ASP A 27 -1.12 3.27 9.53
C ASP A 27 0.09 3.91 10.25
N GLY A 28 1.06 3.11 10.71
CA GLY A 28 2.38 3.54 11.14
C GLY A 28 3.48 3.25 10.10
N TRP A 29 4.59 3.99 10.16
CA TRP A 29 5.71 3.82 9.22
C TRP A 29 6.34 2.41 9.25
N GLY A 30 6.35 1.74 10.40
CA GLY A 30 6.83 0.36 10.51
C GLY A 30 5.99 -0.62 9.68
N GLY A 31 4.66 -0.56 9.79
CA GLY A 31 3.75 -1.39 9.00
C GLY A 31 3.81 -1.05 7.51
N ALA A 32 3.79 0.24 7.17
CA ALA A 32 3.93 0.69 5.79
C ALA A 32 5.26 0.25 5.14
N GLY A 33 6.37 0.31 5.88
CA GLY A 33 7.67 -0.17 5.42
C GLY A 33 7.68 -1.67 5.11
N LEU A 34 7.00 -2.49 5.93
CA LEU A 34 6.87 -3.93 5.69
C LEU A 34 5.99 -4.23 4.47
N VAL A 35 4.94 -3.45 4.24
CA VAL A 35 4.12 -3.55 3.01
C VAL A 35 4.96 -3.22 1.78
N VAL A 36 5.71 -2.11 1.82
CA VAL A 36 6.63 -1.71 0.73
C VAL A 36 7.66 -2.80 0.47
N ALA A 37 8.38 -3.25 1.50
CA ALA A 37 9.38 -4.30 1.37
C ALA A 37 8.77 -5.59 0.80
N GLY A 38 7.58 -5.97 1.26
CA GLY A 38 6.88 -7.15 0.77
C GLY A 38 6.49 -7.07 -0.71
N LEU A 39 6.02 -5.93 -1.18
CA LEU A 39 5.68 -5.73 -2.60
C LEU A 39 6.92 -5.53 -3.47
N THR A 40 7.97 -4.87 -2.97
CA THR A 40 9.26 -4.74 -3.67
C THR A 40 9.96 -6.08 -3.86
N ARG A 41 9.90 -6.99 -2.87
CA ARG A 41 10.39 -8.38 -3.03
C ARG A 41 9.69 -9.15 -4.16
N GLN A 42 8.50 -8.73 -4.55
CA GLN A 42 7.75 -9.32 -5.66
C GLN A 42 7.93 -8.55 -6.98
N GLY A 43 8.85 -7.59 -7.00
CA GLY A 43 9.22 -6.81 -8.17
C GLY A 43 8.46 -5.50 -8.35
N PHE A 44 7.44 -5.19 -7.54
CA PHE A 44 6.70 -3.93 -7.68
C PHE A 44 7.57 -2.73 -7.29
N GLY A 45 7.57 -1.71 -8.13
CA GLY A 45 8.13 -0.40 -7.79
C GLY A 45 7.13 0.39 -6.95
N VAL A 46 7.62 1.31 -6.11
CA VAL A 46 6.76 2.24 -5.35
C VAL A 46 7.34 3.66 -5.35
N THR A 47 6.48 4.65 -5.38
CA THR A 47 6.79 6.04 -4.99
C THR A 47 5.89 6.44 -3.83
N VAL A 48 6.44 7.19 -2.89
CA VAL A 48 5.70 7.80 -1.78
C VAL A 48 6.12 9.26 -1.71
N THR A 49 5.20 10.16 -2.01
CA THR A 49 5.48 11.60 -2.15
C THR A 49 4.60 12.38 -1.19
N ARG A 50 5.22 13.27 -0.42
CA ARG A 50 4.53 14.29 0.37
C ARG A 50 4.24 15.50 -0.52
N TYR A 51 3.01 15.98 -0.47
CA TYR A 51 2.56 17.22 -1.08
C TYR A 51 2.25 18.23 0.03
N ASP A 52 3.30 18.70 0.71
CA ASP A 52 3.24 19.67 1.82
C ASP A 52 2.06 19.44 2.77
N ASP A 53 1.08 20.34 2.73
CA ASP A 53 -0.10 20.40 3.60
C ASP A 53 -1.28 19.58 3.03
N LEU A 54 -1.22 19.25 1.74
CA LEU A 54 -2.29 18.52 1.05
C LEU A 54 -2.31 17.04 1.45
N GLY A 55 -1.17 16.48 1.84
CA GLY A 55 -1.06 15.09 2.30
C GLY A 55 -0.02 14.29 1.51
N TRP A 56 -0.30 13.02 1.30
CA TRP A 56 0.63 12.05 0.75
C TRP A 56 0.02 11.24 -0.37
N ARG A 57 0.79 10.98 -1.43
CA ARG A 57 0.46 10.01 -2.46
C ARG A 57 1.41 8.83 -2.38
N ALA A 58 0.86 7.62 -2.46
CA ALA A 58 1.61 6.43 -2.77
C ALA A 58 1.15 5.86 -4.11
N THR A 59 2.09 5.43 -4.94
CA THR A 59 1.81 4.78 -6.23
C THR A 59 2.68 3.54 -6.38
N PHE A 60 2.06 2.39 -6.64
CA PHE A 60 2.74 1.14 -6.96
C PHE A 60 2.75 0.92 -8.47
N TYR A 61 3.86 0.41 -8.99
CA TYR A 61 4.12 0.19 -10.41
C TYR A 61 4.38 -1.29 -10.70
N ALA A 62 4.00 -1.73 -11.89
CA ALA A 62 4.19 -3.11 -12.33
C ALA A 62 5.68 -3.51 -12.31
N ALA A 63 5.93 -4.79 -12.10
CA ALA A 63 7.29 -5.29 -11.91
C ALA A 63 8.20 -5.05 -13.12
N GLY A 64 9.43 -4.61 -12.86
CA GLY A 64 10.42 -4.32 -13.90
C GLY A 64 10.02 -3.17 -14.84
N ARG A 65 9.07 -2.31 -14.46
CA ARG A 65 8.63 -1.17 -15.26
C ARG A 65 9.12 0.16 -14.66
N PRO A 66 9.36 1.18 -15.51
CA PRO A 66 9.72 2.50 -15.02
C PRO A 66 8.54 3.13 -14.25
N HIS A 67 8.87 4.00 -13.29
CA HIS A 67 7.92 4.77 -12.47
C HIS A 67 7.21 5.84 -13.32
N ARG A 68 6.30 5.40 -14.19
CA ARG A 68 5.51 6.25 -15.10
C ARG A 68 4.04 5.86 -15.00
N ALA A 69 3.16 6.83 -15.20
CA ALA A 69 1.71 6.67 -15.03
C ALA A 69 1.13 5.44 -15.76
N ARG A 70 1.58 5.17 -17.00
CA ARG A 70 1.14 4.01 -17.80
C ARG A 70 1.40 2.64 -17.15
N TRP A 71 2.33 2.57 -16.19
CA TRP A 71 2.70 1.33 -15.50
C TRP A 71 2.26 1.33 -14.04
N ALA A 72 1.50 2.36 -13.62
CA ALA A 72 0.91 2.38 -12.29
C ALA A 72 -0.17 1.28 -12.20
N VAL A 73 -0.06 0.45 -11.18
CA VAL A 73 -1.03 -0.61 -10.87
C VAL A 73 -2.10 -0.06 -9.94
N ALA A 74 -1.69 0.70 -8.92
CA ALA A 74 -2.58 1.34 -7.98
C ALA A 74 -1.94 2.59 -7.39
N SER A 75 -2.79 3.56 -7.04
CA SER A 75 -2.38 4.77 -6.36
C SER A 75 -3.43 5.13 -5.31
N ALA A 76 -2.99 5.73 -4.21
CA ALA A 76 -3.88 6.30 -3.22
C ALA A 76 -3.31 7.62 -2.70
N PHE A 77 -4.22 8.49 -2.25
CA PHE A 77 -3.89 9.76 -1.61
C PHE A 77 -4.53 9.76 -0.21
N ALA A 78 -3.77 10.16 0.80
CA ALA A 78 -4.24 10.19 2.19
C ALA A 78 -3.53 11.29 2.99
N ALA A 79 -4.09 11.62 4.15
CA ALA A 79 -3.50 12.61 5.06
C ALA A 79 -2.10 12.19 5.57
N THR A 80 -1.82 10.89 5.69
CA THR A 80 -0.53 10.36 6.14
C THR A 80 0.10 9.45 5.10
N GLY A 81 1.43 9.43 5.06
CA GLY A 81 2.20 8.54 4.20
C GLY A 81 1.86 7.06 4.37
N PRO A 82 1.84 6.53 5.62
CA PRO A 82 1.48 5.13 5.86
C PRO A 82 0.08 4.75 5.37
N THR A 83 -0.92 5.59 5.59
CA THR A 83 -2.27 5.34 5.10
C THR A 83 -2.31 5.32 3.57
N ALA A 84 -1.60 6.25 2.90
CA ALA A 84 -1.49 6.26 1.45
C ALA A 84 -0.85 4.94 0.93
N VAL A 85 0.20 4.46 1.58
CA VAL A 85 0.86 3.19 1.24
C VAL A 85 -0.11 2.01 1.41
N ARG A 86 -0.78 1.90 2.55
CA ARG A 86 -1.75 0.82 2.83
C ARG A 86 -2.86 0.78 1.78
N ASP A 87 -3.41 1.94 1.43
CA ASP A 87 -4.53 2.02 0.51
C ASP A 87 -4.13 1.78 -0.95
N ALA A 88 -2.95 2.25 -1.36
CA ALA A 88 -2.40 1.93 -2.67
C ALA A 88 -2.07 0.44 -2.78
N ALA A 89 -1.50 -0.16 -1.73
CA ALA A 89 -1.17 -1.59 -1.68
C ALA A 89 -2.43 -2.47 -1.76
N TRP A 90 -3.51 -2.07 -1.11
CA TRP A 90 -4.80 -2.74 -1.29
C TRP A 90 -5.32 -2.64 -2.73
N GLY A 91 -5.09 -1.52 -3.41
CA GLY A 91 -5.40 -1.39 -4.83
C GLY A 91 -4.68 -2.45 -5.68
N VAL A 92 -3.39 -2.70 -5.41
CA VAL A 92 -2.62 -3.78 -6.03
C VAL A 92 -3.25 -5.14 -5.72
N ALA A 93 -3.62 -5.38 -4.46
CA ALA A 93 -4.24 -6.63 -4.05
C ALA A 93 -5.54 -6.92 -4.82
N ARG A 94 -6.39 -5.90 -4.98
CA ARG A 94 -7.63 -6.03 -5.76
C ARG A 94 -7.41 -6.28 -7.24
N THR A 95 -6.28 -5.87 -7.81
CA THR A 95 -5.97 -6.14 -9.22
C THR A 95 -5.52 -7.58 -9.44
N LEU A 96 -4.91 -8.20 -8.43
CA LEU A 96 -4.39 -9.57 -8.49
C LEU A 96 -5.43 -10.64 -8.09
N LEU A 97 -6.52 -10.24 -7.43
CA LEU A 97 -7.62 -11.13 -7.01
C LEU A 97 -8.77 -11.21 -8.02
N ARG A 98 -8.60 -10.63 -9.22
CA ARG A 98 -9.53 -10.76 -10.36
C ARG A 98 -8.99 -11.79 -11.34
#